data_AF-A0A447KZK9-F1
#
_entry.id   AF-A0A447KZK9-F1
#
_cell.length_a   1.000
_cell.length_b   1.000
_cell.length_c   1.000
_cell.angle_alpha   90.00
_cell.angle_beta   90.00
_cell.angle_gamma   90.00
#
_symmetry.space_group_name_H-M   'P 1'
#
loop_
_entity.id
_entity.type
_entity.pdbx_description
1 polymer ?
#
loop_
_entity_poly.entity_id
_entity_poly.type
_entity_poly.pdbx_seq_one_letter_code
_entity_poly.pdbx_strand_id
1 'polypeptide(L)'
;MQNLPLLLKGNPTISIAPLSWKNAKGESTFTLNLDLLDPAKAGTPAESVDQLLSRSVKKLDANLSIPVPMAMETTAQTAMLQGYNAEEAQKLAQQQVQGLAAMGQMFKLTTMKDNVIGTRFHYADNQVDLNGNKMSLQEFLGLFGMLAGPAEQGVPPAPAPMPAPVPAPAQ
;
A
#
# COMPACT_ATOMS: atom_id res chain seq x y z
N MET A 1 14.62 19.65 -3.02
CA MET A 1 15.09 18.68 -4.04
C MET A 1 16.57 18.85 -4.44
N GLN A 2 17.21 20.01 -4.22
CA GLN A 2 18.53 20.33 -4.79
C GLN A 2 19.71 19.44 -4.32
N ASN A 3 19.61 18.79 -3.16
CA ASN A 3 20.69 17.98 -2.57
C ASN A 3 20.55 16.48 -2.82
N LEU A 4 19.45 16.03 -3.45
CA LEU A 4 19.21 14.60 -3.68
C LEU A 4 20.30 13.94 -4.56
N PRO A 5 20.78 14.56 -5.67
CA PRO A 5 21.88 13.98 -6.45
C PRO A 5 23.19 13.88 -5.67
N LEU A 6 23.43 14.77 -4.70
CA LEU A 6 24.62 14.73 -3.85
C LEU A 6 24.58 13.52 -2.90
N LEU A 7 23.40 13.22 -2.36
CA LEU A 7 23.18 12.06 -1.48
C LEU A 7 23.35 10.73 -2.23
N LEU A 8 22.84 10.64 -3.47
CA LEU A 8 22.90 9.41 -4.27
C LEU A 8 24.33 8.99 -4.65
N LYS A 9 25.29 9.92 -4.74
CA LYS A 9 26.72 9.61 -4.98
C LYS A 9 27.31 8.62 -3.97
N GLY A 10 26.80 8.65 -2.73
CA GLY A 10 27.23 7.78 -1.65
C GLY A 10 26.59 6.40 -1.64
N ASN A 11 25.74 6.07 -2.62
CA ASN A 11 24.92 4.85 -2.64
C ASN A 11 24.21 4.60 -1.30
N PRO A 12 23.35 5.54 -0.85
CA PRO A 12 22.81 5.51 0.50
C PRO A 12 21.84 4.34 0.69
N THR A 13 21.77 3.85 1.92
CA THR A 13 20.74 2.91 2.38
C THR A 13 19.71 3.67 3.21
N ILE A 14 18.44 3.47 2.90
CA ILE A 14 17.30 3.94 3.69
C ILE A 14 16.64 2.72 4.32
N SER A 15 16.62 2.67 5.65
CA SER A 15 15.97 1.61 6.39
C SER A 15 14.92 2.17 7.32
N ILE A 16 13.73 1.59 7.28
CA ILE A 16 12.70 1.77 8.30
C ILE A 16 12.76 0.53 9.18
N ALA A 17 13.28 0.72 10.40
CA ALA A 17 13.14 -0.26 11.48
C ALA A 17 11.66 -0.64 11.62
N PRO A 18 11.33 -1.86 12.09
CA PRO A 18 9.94 -2.32 12.10
C PRO A 18 9.01 -1.28 12.73
N LEU A 19 8.21 -0.65 11.87
CA LEU A 19 7.13 0.22 12.28
C LEU A 19 6.05 -0.70 12.80
N SER A 20 5.81 -0.63 14.11
CA SER A 20 4.75 -1.36 14.77
C SER A 20 3.56 -0.44 14.99
N TRP A 21 2.39 -0.90 14.55
CA TRP A 21 1.10 -0.31 14.89
C TRP A 21 0.32 -1.31 15.71
N LYS A 22 -0.02 -0.93 16.94
CA LYS A 22 -0.75 -1.80 17.87
C LYS A 22 -2.12 -1.24 18.22
N ASN A 23 -3.11 -2.11 18.34
CA ASN A 23 -4.39 -1.83 19.00
C ASN A 23 -4.79 -3.02 19.89
N ALA A 24 -6.00 -2.98 20.46
CA ALA A 24 -6.49 -4.03 21.36
C ALA A 24 -6.68 -5.40 20.71
N LYS A 25 -6.67 -5.49 19.37
CA LYS A 25 -6.93 -6.71 18.59
C LYS A 25 -5.67 -7.28 17.90
N GLY A 26 -4.51 -6.63 18.03
CA GLY A 26 -3.25 -7.15 17.50
C GLY A 26 -2.24 -6.07 17.18
N GLU A 27 -1.18 -6.49 16.50
CA GLU A 27 -0.04 -5.66 16.13
C GLU A 27 0.29 -5.89 14.65
N SER A 28 0.29 -4.81 13.87
CA SER A 28 0.75 -4.80 12.49
C SER A 28 2.17 -4.31 12.44
N THR A 29 2.97 -4.87 11.54
CA THR A 29 4.38 -4.53 11.38
C THR A 29 4.72 -4.22 9.94
N PHE A 30 5.53 -3.20 9.73
CA PHE A 30 6.09 -2.86 8.42
C PHE A 30 7.60 -2.63 8.49
N THR A 31 8.34 -3.24 7.58
CA THR A 31 9.79 -3.00 7.43
C THR A 31 10.10 -2.60 5.99
N LEU A 32 11.06 -1.69 5.83
CA LEU A 32 11.57 -1.26 4.52
C LEU A 32 13.09 -1.18 4.57
N ASN A 33 13.77 -1.75 3.58
CA ASN A 33 15.18 -1.51 3.30
C ASN A 33 15.34 -1.17 1.83
N LEU A 34 15.92 -0.02 1.54
CA LEU A 34 16.11 0.49 0.19
C LEU A 34 17.57 0.89 0.02
N ASP A 35 18.28 0.16 -0.84
CA ASP A 35 19.65 0.47 -1.24
C ASP A 35 19.61 1.19 -2.59
N LEU A 36 20.17 2.40 -2.63
CA LEU A 36 20.18 3.25 -3.81
C LEU A 36 21.54 3.24 -4.49
N LEU A 37 21.51 3.48 -5.80
CA LEU A 37 22.68 3.68 -6.64
C LEU A 37 22.79 5.15 -7.03
N ASP A 38 23.99 5.56 -7.42
CA ASP A 38 24.21 6.81 -8.13
C ASP A 38 23.78 6.66 -9.62
N PRO A 39 22.64 7.23 -10.05
CA PRO A 39 22.16 7.09 -11.42
C PRO A 39 23.11 7.75 -12.44
N ALA A 40 23.94 8.72 -12.03
CA ALA A 40 24.89 9.39 -12.92
C ALA A 40 26.02 8.45 -13.39
N LYS A 41 26.30 7.36 -12.66
CA LYS A 41 27.33 6.37 -13.04
C LYS A 41 26.93 5.51 -14.23
N ALA A 42 25.66 5.50 -14.60
CA ALA A 42 25.17 4.59 -15.60
C ALA A 42 25.40 5.07 -17.05
N GLY A 43 25.93 6.29 -17.26
CA GLY A 43 26.55 6.75 -18.52
C GLY A 43 25.62 7.17 -19.65
N THR A 44 24.35 6.77 -19.62
CA THR A 44 23.32 7.16 -20.62
C THR A 44 22.07 7.76 -19.92
N PRO A 45 21.21 8.53 -20.59
CA PRO A 45 19.88 8.86 -20.05
C PRO A 45 19.01 7.59 -19.94
N ALA A 46 18.07 7.57 -18.98
CA ALA A 46 17.07 6.50 -18.93
C ALA A 46 15.88 6.88 -19.83
N GLU A 47 15.42 5.95 -20.65
CA GLU A 47 14.36 6.18 -21.63
C GLU A 47 13.00 5.60 -21.19
N SER A 48 13.00 4.85 -20.08
CA SER A 48 11.82 4.17 -19.55
C SER A 48 11.84 4.07 -18.02
N VAL A 49 10.69 3.79 -17.40
CA VAL A 49 10.54 3.70 -15.94
C VAL A 49 11.34 2.53 -15.36
N ASP A 50 11.40 1.39 -16.05
CA ASP A 50 12.21 0.23 -15.65
C ASP A 50 13.71 0.54 -15.68
N GLN A 51 14.19 1.32 -16.67
CA GLN A 51 15.58 1.80 -16.70
C GLN A 51 15.86 2.81 -15.57
N LEU A 52 14.92 3.71 -15.28
CA LEU A 52 15.08 4.65 -14.16
C LEU A 52 15.21 3.92 -12.83
N LEU A 53 14.35 2.92 -12.60
CA LEU A 53 14.34 2.17 -11.35
C LEU A 53 15.59 1.28 -11.21
N SER A 54 15.96 0.53 -12.26
CA SER A 54 17.13 -0.36 -12.23
C SER A 54 18.47 0.36 -12.05
N ARG A 55 18.55 1.65 -12.43
CA ARG A 55 19.77 2.46 -12.32
C ARG A 55 19.84 3.27 -11.03
N SER A 56 18.70 3.43 -10.35
CA SER A 56 18.60 4.21 -9.11
C SER A 56 18.45 3.31 -7.88
N VAL A 57 17.88 2.12 -8.03
CA VAL A 57 17.60 1.18 -6.95
C VAL A 57 18.46 -0.07 -7.16
N LYS A 58 19.39 -0.30 -6.24
CA LYS A 58 20.17 -1.54 -6.19
C LYS A 58 19.30 -2.68 -5.68
N LYS A 59 18.61 -2.43 -4.57
CA LYS A 59 17.86 -3.42 -3.84
C LYS A 59 16.74 -2.76 -3.04
N LEU A 60 15.58 -3.40 -2.98
CA LEU A 60 14.44 -2.98 -2.19
C LEU A 60 13.80 -4.20 -1.53
N ASP A 61 13.78 -4.24 -0.21
CA ASP A 61 13.03 -5.19 0.60
C ASP A 61 11.92 -4.45 1.33
N ALA A 62 10.68 -4.93 1.19
CA ALA A 62 9.57 -4.50 2.02
C ALA A 62 8.83 -5.72 2.56
N ASN A 63 8.40 -5.64 3.83
CA ASN A 63 7.58 -6.66 4.45
C ASN A 63 6.47 -5.99 5.26
N LEU A 64 5.25 -6.45 5.06
CA LEU A 64 4.05 -5.97 5.71
C LEU A 64 3.31 -7.16 6.30
N SER A 65 2.88 -7.03 7.55
CA SER A 65 2.05 -8.02 8.24
C SER A 65 0.95 -7.28 8.99
N ILE A 66 -0.31 -7.56 8.63
CA ILE A 66 -1.49 -6.93 9.21
C ILE A 66 -2.47 -8.01 9.66
N PRO A 67 -2.64 -8.24 10.97
CA PRO A 67 -3.72 -9.08 11.45
C PRO A 67 -5.08 -8.50 11.05
N VAL A 68 -5.96 -9.31 10.46
CA VAL A 68 -7.30 -8.88 10.04
C VAL A 68 -8.11 -8.28 11.21
N PRO A 69 -8.11 -8.85 12.44
CA PRO A 69 -8.83 -8.26 13.57
C PRO A 69 -8.32 -6.87 13.95
N MET A 70 -7.01 -6.65 13.83
CA MET A 70 -6.39 -5.35 14.07
C MET A 70 -6.84 -4.34 13.00
N ALA A 71 -6.83 -4.71 11.72
CA ALA A 71 -7.28 -3.82 10.65
C ALA A 71 -8.76 -3.46 10.80
N MET A 72 -9.63 -4.44 11.10
CA MET A 72 -11.06 -4.20 11.31
C MET A 72 -11.30 -3.23 12.47
N GLU A 73 -10.57 -3.38 13.58
CA GLU A 73 -10.68 -2.47 14.72
C GLU A 73 -10.30 -1.04 14.34
N THR A 74 -9.20 -0.85 13.63
CA THR A 74 -8.74 0.47 13.18
C THR A 74 -9.75 1.12 12.20
N THR A 75 -10.29 0.35 11.26
CA THR A 75 -11.31 0.84 10.32
C THR A 75 -12.62 1.17 11.04
N ALA A 76 -13.05 0.34 11.98
CA ALA A 76 -14.25 0.59 12.77
C ALA A 76 -14.11 1.84 13.63
N GLN A 77 -12.95 2.03 14.28
CA GLN A 77 -12.66 3.26 15.04
C GLN A 77 -12.71 4.50 14.14
N THR A 78 -12.16 4.40 12.93
CA THR A 78 -12.22 5.49 11.95
C THR A 78 -13.66 5.80 11.52
N ALA A 79 -14.49 4.77 11.30
CA ALA A 79 -15.91 4.95 10.97
C ALA A 79 -16.69 5.56 12.15
N MET A 80 -16.43 5.15 13.39
CA MET A 80 -17.06 5.77 14.56
C MET A 80 -16.72 7.26 14.67
N LEU A 81 -15.48 7.66 14.34
CA LEU A 81 -15.09 9.07 14.26
C LEU A 81 -15.81 9.86 13.16
N GLN A 82 -16.33 9.17 12.13
CA GLN A 82 -17.16 9.76 11.07
C GLN A 82 -18.65 9.82 11.44
N GLY A 83 -19.04 9.39 12.64
CA GLY A 83 -20.40 9.47 13.15
C GLY A 83 -21.23 8.19 13.00
N TYR A 84 -20.65 7.09 12.51
CA TYR A 84 -21.32 5.79 12.52
C TYR A 84 -21.46 5.27 13.95
N ASN A 85 -22.55 4.54 14.23
CA ASN A 85 -22.66 3.83 15.49
C ASN A 85 -21.73 2.60 15.50
N ALA A 86 -21.49 2.04 16.69
CA ALA A 86 -20.51 0.96 16.86
C ALA A 86 -20.83 -0.31 16.04
N GLU A 87 -22.11 -0.68 15.93
CA GLU A 87 -22.51 -1.89 15.21
C GLU A 87 -22.35 -1.71 13.69
N GLU A 88 -22.78 -0.57 13.17
CA GLU A 88 -22.58 -0.20 11.76
C GLU A 88 -21.10 -0.10 11.41
N ALA A 89 -20.30 0.54 12.27
CA ALA A 89 -18.87 0.70 12.08
C ALA A 89 -18.14 -0.65 12.00
N GLN A 90 -18.48 -1.60 12.88
CA GLN A 90 -17.89 -2.95 12.87
C GLN A 90 -18.27 -3.72 11.61
N LYS A 91 -19.55 -3.65 11.19
CA LYS A 91 -20.01 -4.31 9.96
C LYS A 91 -19.33 -3.72 8.73
N LEU A 92 -19.24 -2.39 8.65
CA LEU A 92 -18.56 -1.67 7.58
C LEU A 92 -17.07 -2.05 7.52
N ALA A 93 -16.40 -2.07 8.67
CA ALA A 93 -15.00 -2.44 8.77
C ALA A 93 -14.74 -3.88 8.30
N GLN A 94 -15.60 -4.82 8.71
CA GLN A 94 -15.50 -6.20 8.27
C GLN A 94 -15.58 -6.30 6.74
N GLN A 95 -16.58 -5.67 6.13
CA GLN A 95 -16.76 -5.69 4.68
C GLN A 95 -15.59 -5.02 3.93
N GLN A 96 -15.13 -3.86 4.39
CA GLN A 96 -14.02 -3.15 3.75
C GLN A 96 -12.71 -3.92 3.85
N VAL A 97 -12.36 -4.41 5.05
CA VAL A 97 -11.10 -5.14 5.25
C VAL A 97 -11.11 -6.46 4.50
N GLN A 98 -12.21 -7.22 4.52
CA GLN A 98 -12.32 -8.45 3.76
C GLN A 98 -12.30 -8.20 2.25
N GLY A 99 -13.00 -7.17 1.76
CA GLY A 99 -13.00 -6.79 0.36
C GLY A 99 -11.61 -6.40 -0.13
N LEU A 100 -10.90 -5.56 0.62
CA LEU A 100 -9.52 -5.17 0.32
C LEU A 100 -8.56 -6.37 0.38
N ALA A 101 -8.72 -7.25 1.37
CA ALA A 101 -7.91 -8.46 1.49
C ALA A 101 -8.14 -9.40 0.29
N ALA A 102 -9.40 -9.62 -0.09
CA ALA A 102 -9.76 -10.45 -1.24
C ALA A 102 -9.23 -9.86 -2.55
N MET A 103 -9.37 -8.55 -2.74
CA MET A 103 -8.82 -7.86 -3.91
C MET A 103 -7.29 -7.96 -3.95
N GLY A 104 -6.62 -7.75 -2.82
CA GLY A 104 -5.18 -7.90 -2.70
C GLY A 104 -4.71 -9.30 -3.06
N GLN A 105 -5.44 -10.34 -2.64
CA GLN A 105 -5.14 -11.73 -3.01
C GLN A 105 -5.42 -12.01 -4.48
N MET A 106 -6.53 -11.49 -5.02
CA MET A 106 -6.89 -11.64 -6.44
C MET A 106 -5.79 -11.08 -7.35
N PHE A 107 -5.24 -9.92 -7.01
CA PHE A 107 -4.11 -9.31 -7.71
C PHE A 107 -2.73 -9.82 -7.25
N LYS A 108 -2.69 -10.82 -6.36
CA LYS A 108 -1.48 -11.42 -5.81
C LYS A 108 -0.54 -10.44 -5.08
N LEU A 109 -1.07 -9.26 -4.69
CA LEU A 109 -0.36 -8.24 -3.92
C LEU A 109 -0.21 -8.63 -2.45
N THR A 110 -1.18 -9.38 -1.93
CA THR A 110 -1.19 -9.84 -0.54
C THR A 110 -1.38 -11.35 -0.47
N THR A 111 -1.00 -11.92 0.66
CA THR A 111 -1.26 -13.28 1.07
C THR A 111 -2.14 -13.27 2.31
N MET A 112 -2.92 -14.33 2.50
CA MET A 112 -3.68 -14.54 3.73
C MET A 112 -3.16 -15.82 4.36
N LYS A 113 -2.57 -15.71 5.56
CA LYS A 113 -2.15 -16.86 6.36
C LYS A 113 -2.50 -16.58 7.81
N ASP A 114 -3.14 -17.53 8.48
CA ASP A 114 -3.48 -17.43 9.91
C ASP A 114 -4.21 -16.13 10.28
N ASN A 115 -5.12 -15.67 9.39
CA ASN A 115 -5.86 -14.41 9.52
C ASN A 115 -4.98 -13.14 9.55
N VAL A 116 -3.82 -13.22 8.89
CA VAL A 116 -2.89 -12.11 8.68
C VAL A 116 -2.77 -11.84 7.19
N ILE A 117 -3.02 -10.58 6.81
CA ILE A 117 -2.75 -10.03 5.49
C ILE A 117 -1.25 -9.73 5.44
N GLY A 118 -0.50 -10.52 4.67
CA GLY A 118 0.94 -10.38 4.53
C GLY A 118 1.33 -9.95 3.12
N THR A 119 2.33 -9.07 3.02
CA THR A 119 3.00 -8.77 1.74
C THR A 119 4.51 -8.82 1.94
N ARG A 120 5.19 -9.61 1.12
CA ARG A 120 6.65 -9.61 1.02
C ARG A 120 7.04 -9.18 -0.37
N PHE A 121 7.81 -8.11 -0.47
CA PHE A 121 8.34 -7.59 -1.71
C PHE A 121 9.86 -7.58 -1.62
N HIS A 122 10.52 -8.15 -2.63
CA HIS A 122 11.95 -8.08 -2.79
C HIS A 122 12.26 -7.71 -4.24
N TYR A 123 13.17 -6.77 -4.44
CA TYR A 123 13.70 -6.40 -5.74
C TYR A 123 15.21 -6.32 -5.65
N ALA A 124 15.89 -7.01 -6.56
CA ALA A 124 17.34 -6.94 -6.77
C ALA A 124 17.63 -7.49 -8.17
N ASP A 125 18.74 -7.05 -8.77
CA ASP A 125 19.25 -7.62 -10.04
C ASP A 125 18.19 -7.63 -11.17
N ASN A 126 17.37 -6.58 -11.24
CA ASN A 126 16.26 -6.41 -12.18
C ASN A 126 15.15 -7.49 -12.09
N GLN A 127 15.10 -8.23 -10.99
CA GLN A 127 14.08 -9.23 -10.68
C GLN A 127 13.25 -8.77 -9.48
N VAL A 128 11.94 -8.95 -9.57
CA VAL A 128 10.98 -8.75 -8.48
C VAL A 128 10.56 -10.12 -7.95
N ASP A 129 10.53 -10.28 -6.63
CA ASP A 129 9.89 -11.38 -5.92
C ASP A 129 8.77 -10.78 -5.05
N LEU A 130 7.53 -11.03 -5.46
CA LEU A 130 6.32 -10.61 -4.75
C LEU A 130 5.64 -11.84 -4.17
N ASN A 131 5.63 -11.93 -2.84
CA ASN A 131 5.00 -13.02 -2.10
C ASN A 131 5.52 -14.42 -2.49
N GLY A 132 6.79 -14.53 -2.90
CA GLY A 132 7.40 -15.78 -3.40
C GLY A 132 7.29 -15.97 -4.91
N ASN A 133 6.57 -15.08 -5.62
CA ASN A 133 6.44 -15.14 -7.08
C ASN A 133 7.48 -14.24 -7.73
N LYS A 134 8.43 -14.86 -8.42
CA LYS A 134 9.50 -14.15 -9.14
C LYS A 134 9.04 -13.76 -10.54
N MET A 135 9.33 -12.51 -10.92
CA MET A 135 9.05 -11.94 -12.24
C MET A 135 10.09 -10.87 -12.60
N SER A 136 10.16 -10.49 -13.86
CA SER A 136 10.96 -9.35 -14.30
C SER A 136 10.36 -8.02 -13.79
N LEU A 137 11.20 -6.99 -13.71
CA LEU A 137 10.72 -5.65 -13.38
C LEU A 137 9.67 -5.15 -14.39
N GLN A 138 9.83 -5.46 -15.68
CA GLN A 138 8.89 -5.07 -16.72
C GLN A 138 7.52 -5.73 -16.52
N GLU A 139 7.47 -7.04 -16.21
CA GLU A 139 6.23 -7.73 -15.91
C GLU A 139 5.53 -7.13 -14.68
N PHE A 140 6.29 -6.84 -13.61
CA PHE A 140 5.76 -6.21 -12.41
C PHE A 140 5.14 -4.83 -12.69
N LEU A 141 5.85 -3.98 -13.43
CA LEU A 141 5.34 -2.67 -13.82
C LEU A 141 4.11 -2.77 -14.74
N GLY A 142 4.06 -3.79 -15.60
CA GLY A 142 2.88 -4.11 -16.41
C GLY A 142 1.65 -4.47 -15.55
N LEU A 143 1.83 -5.28 -14.50
CA LEU A 143 0.77 -5.61 -13.55
C LEU A 143 0.23 -4.36 -12.84
N PHE A 144 1.14 -3.47 -12.39
CA PHE A 144 0.74 -2.22 -11.74
C PHE A 144 0.11 -1.21 -12.70
N GLY A 145 0.56 -1.16 -13.95
CA GLY A 145 -0.05 -0.33 -14.99
C GLY A 145 -1.48 -0.75 -15.32
N MET A 146 -1.78 -2.05 -15.28
CA MET A 146 -3.15 -2.57 -15.42
C MET A 146 -4.01 -2.26 -14.19
N LEU A 147 -3.44 -2.31 -12.98
CA LEU A 147 -4.10 -1.94 -11.74
C LEU A 147 -4.40 -0.43 -11.64
N ALA A 148 -3.51 0.40 -12.18
CA ALA A 148 -3.58 1.85 -12.16
C ALA A 148 -4.32 2.46 -13.37
N GLY A 149 -5.05 1.64 -14.15
CA GLY A 149 -6.00 2.12 -15.16
C GLY A 149 -6.96 3.15 -14.57
N PRO A 150 -7.58 4.02 -15.40
CA PRO A 150 -8.33 5.18 -14.91
C PRO A 150 -9.28 4.77 -13.79
N ALA A 151 -9.07 5.39 -12.61
CA ALA A 151 -9.79 5.14 -11.37
C ALA A 151 -11.25 5.63 -11.41
N GLU A 152 -11.99 5.27 -12.46
CA GLU A 152 -13.35 5.76 -12.72
C GLU A 152 -14.43 4.70 -12.48
N GLN A 153 -14.10 3.46 -12.11
CA GLN A 153 -15.11 2.43 -11.88
C GLN A 153 -14.74 1.55 -10.68
N GLY A 154 -15.03 2.02 -9.47
CA GLY A 154 -14.81 1.20 -8.27
C GLY A 154 -15.09 1.88 -6.94
N VAL A 155 -15.13 3.22 -6.89
CA VAL A 155 -15.81 3.89 -5.77
C VAL A 155 -17.31 3.74 -5.99
N PRO A 156 -18.06 2.99 -5.17
CA PRO A 156 -19.50 3.18 -5.15
C PRO A 156 -19.73 4.66 -4.88
N PRO A 157 -20.65 5.32 -5.62
CA PRO A 157 -20.96 6.72 -5.36
C PRO A 157 -21.26 6.86 -3.86
N ALA A 158 -20.59 7.81 -3.21
CA ALA A 158 -20.96 8.19 -1.85
C ALA A 158 -22.49 8.40 -1.84
N PRO A 159 -23.21 7.86 -0.83
CA PRO A 159 -24.63 8.12 -0.71
C PRO A 159 -24.85 9.63 -0.84
N ALA A 160 -25.77 10.03 -1.73
CA ALA A 160 -26.08 11.44 -1.92
C ALA A 160 -26.33 12.08 -0.54
N PRO A 161 -25.81 13.29 -0.27
CA PRO A 161 -26.08 13.97 0.98
C PRO A 161 -27.60 14.00 1.17
N MET A 162 -28.07 13.42 2.28
CA MET A 162 -29.48 13.47 2.63
C MET A 162 -29.91 14.94 2.61
N PRO A 163 -31.06 15.28 1.99
CA PRO A 163 -31.57 16.64 2.02
C PRO A 163 -31.66 17.07 3.49
N ALA A 164 -31.10 18.25 3.79
CA ALA A 164 -31.14 18.82 5.12
C ALA A 164 -32.60 18.82 5.64
N PRO A 165 -32.85 18.53 6.92
CA PRO A 165 -34.18 18.63 7.49
C PRO A 165 -34.72 20.04 7.22
N VAL A 166 -35.88 20.12 6.57
CA VAL A 166 -36.57 21.39 6.36
C VAL A 166 -36.83 22.00 7.75
N PRO A 167 -36.49 23.27 8.01
CA PRO A 167 -36.82 23.92 9.26
C PRO A 167 -38.33 23.83 9.48
N ALA A 168 -38.75 23.33 10.64
CA ALA A 168 -40.16 23.31 11.01
C ALA A 168 -40.72 24.74 10.95
N PRO A 169 -41.91 24.96 10.38
CA PRO A 169 -42.52 26.29 10.38
C PRO A 169 -42.74 26.73 11.82
N ALA A 170 -42.24 27.92 12.15
CA ALA A 170 -42.54 28.58 13.42
C ALA A 170 -44.06 28.76 13.52
N GLN A 171 -44.66 28.14 14.54
CA GLN A 171 -45.98 28.51 15.04
C GLN A 171 -45.81 29.41 16.25
#